data_AF-A0A2E6AWR2-F1
#
_entry.id   AF-A0A2E6AWR2-F1
#
_cell.length_a   1.000
_cell.length_b   1.000
_cell.length_c   1.000
_cell.angle_alpha   90.00
_cell.angle_beta   90.00
_cell.angle_gamma   90.00
#
_symmetry.space_group_name_H-M   'P 1'
#
loop_
_entity.id
_entity.type
_entity.pdbx_description
1 polymer ?
#
loop_
_entity_poly.entity_id
_entity_poly.type
_entity_poly.pdbx_seq_one_letter_code
_entity_poly.pdbx_strand_id
1 'polypeptide(L)'
;MIQKSILVLINLIFGSMVLLSYYYGLEKLKSMDKNPSVLWGGVPEILQPGIVVFMFIGAIGYFLFTYNFLFNVSSDKLFLGKFSYSNLHLLYLLVFIPSMVWIGLTIDYVDSQKSMFDWIVLVVILFTVAASSVMLLLFTIDLKVESGSMYLAYVVGAAFFAFHTLFLDAILWTSFFHKSN
;
A
#
# COMPACT_ATOMS: atom_id res chain seq x y z
N MET A 1 -11.25 23.11 -2.77
CA MET A 1 -12.41 22.18 -2.61
C MET A 1 -12.35 21.01 -3.57
N ILE A 2 -12.30 21.23 -4.90
CA ILE A 2 -12.31 20.14 -5.90
C ILE A 2 -11.21 19.08 -5.68
N GLN A 3 -9.99 19.50 -5.36
CA GLN A 3 -8.86 18.61 -5.12
C GLN A 3 -9.11 17.64 -3.94
N LYS A 4 -9.75 18.11 -2.88
CA LYS A 4 -10.08 17.29 -1.71
C LYS A 4 -11.22 16.32 -2.03
N SER A 5 -12.23 16.75 -2.79
CA SER A 5 -13.31 15.89 -3.27
C SER A 5 -12.79 14.76 -4.16
N ILE A 6 -11.84 15.04 -5.05
CA ILE A 6 -11.17 14.00 -5.87
C ILE A 6 -10.43 13.00 -4.98
N LEU A 7 -9.71 13.46 -3.96
CA LEU A 7 -9.00 12.57 -3.04
C LEU A 7 -9.98 11.64 -2.29
N VAL A 8 -11.13 12.17 -1.84
CA VAL A 8 -12.19 11.35 -1.23
C VAL A 8 -12.73 10.32 -2.21
N LEU A 9 -13.01 10.70 -3.47
CA LEU A 9 -13.49 9.76 -4.48
C LEU A 9 -12.46 8.65 -4.76
N ILE A 10 -11.17 8.99 -4.83
CA ILE A 10 -10.10 7.99 -4.99
C ILE A 10 -10.11 6.99 -3.82
N ASN A 11 -10.24 7.48 -2.59
CA ASN A 11 -10.30 6.64 -1.39
C ASN A 11 -11.51 5.72 -1.40
N LEU A 12 -12.71 6.26 -1.68
CA LEU A 12 -13.95 5.50 -1.65
C LEU A 12 -13.99 4.45 -2.76
N ILE A 13 -13.56 4.78 -3.97
CA ILE A 13 -13.57 3.86 -5.11
C ILE A 13 -12.44 2.85 -4.98
N PHE A 14 -11.19 3.32 -5.07
CA PHE A 14 -10.04 2.41 -5.16
C PHE A 14 -9.69 1.76 -3.83
N GLY A 15 -9.92 2.43 -2.69
CA GLY A 15 -9.77 1.81 -1.38
C GLY A 15 -10.74 0.65 -1.17
N SER A 16 -11.99 0.80 -1.61
CA SER A 16 -12.96 -0.32 -1.59
C SER A 16 -12.57 -1.44 -2.56
N MET A 17 -12.01 -1.10 -3.72
CA MET A 17 -11.53 -2.09 -4.70
C MET A 17 -10.38 -2.94 -4.15
N VAL A 18 -9.50 -2.39 -3.30
CA VAL A 18 -8.49 -3.18 -2.59
C VAL A 18 -9.17 -4.22 -1.70
N LEU A 19 -10.14 -3.83 -0.87
CA LEU A 19 -10.84 -4.80 0.00
C LEU A 19 -11.59 -5.87 -0.79
N LEU A 20 -12.25 -5.48 -1.88
CA LEU A 20 -12.93 -6.41 -2.78
C LEU A 20 -11.94 -7.38 -3.44
N SER A 21 -10.73 -6.95 -3.78
CA SER A 21 -9.75 -7.84 -4.39
C SER A 21 -9.29 -8.95 -3.45
N TYR A 22 -9.14 -8.66 -2.16
CA TYR A 22 -8.88 -9.69 -1.15
C TYR A 22 -10.03 -10.71 -1.06
N TYR A 23 -11.28 -10.23 -1.04
CA TYR A 23 -12.45 -11.11 -1.03
C TYR A 23 -12.48 -12.04 -2.25
N TYR A 24 -12.41 -11.47 -3.46
CA TYR A 24 -12.44 -12.26 -4.70
C TYR A 24 -11.21 -13.15 -4.88
N GLY A 25 -10.03 -12.71 -4.43
CA GLY A 25 -8.81 -13.51 -4.48
C GLY A 25 -8.89 -14.75 -3.60
N LEU A 26 -9.42 -14.62 -2.39
CA LEU A 26 -9.64 -15.74 -1.48
C LEU A 26 -10.74 -16.69 -1.99
N GLU A 27 -11.82 -16.16 -2.56
CA GLU A 27 -12.84 -16.99 -3.23
C GLU A 27 -12.27 -17.75 -4.42
N LYS A 28 -11.44 -17.10 -5.25
CA LYS A 28 -10.77 -17.74 -6.39
C LYS A 28 -9.88 -18.89 -5.92
N LEU A 29 -9.04 -18.68 -4.90
CA LEU A 29 -8.21 -19.74 -4.32
C LEU A 29 -9.04 -20.91 -3.80
N LYS A 30 -10.15 -20.63 -3.09
CA LYS A 30 -11.09 -21.64 -2.61
C LYS A 30 -11.71 -22.42 -3.76
N SER A 31 -12.11 -21.76 -4.85
CA SER A 31 -12.67 -22.42 -6.04
C SER A 31 -11.68 -23.32 -6.77
N MET A 32 -10.38 -23.05 -6.60
CA MET A 32 -9.27 -23.84 -7.16
C MET A 32 -8.76 -24.93 -6.20
N ASP A 33 -9.40 -25.11 -5.04
CA ASP A 33 -8.97 -26.02 -3.96
C ASP A 33 -7.51 -25.77 -3.49
N LYS A 34 -7.09 -24.49 -3.50
CA LYS A 34 -5.75 -24.07 -3.06
C LYS A 34 -5.80 -23.44 -1.67
N ASN A 35 -4.85 -23.83 -0.81
CA ASN A 35 -4.67 -23.21 0.49
C ASN A 35 -4.19 -21.75 0.34
N PRO A 36 -4.79 -20.76 1.03
CA PRO A 36 -4.32 -19.37 1.03
C PRO A 36 -2.86 -19.18 1.41
N SER A 37 -2.24 -20.16 2.09
CA SER A 37 -0.81 -20.18 2.40
C SER A 37 0.07 -20.01 1.16
N VAL A 38 -0.42 -20.36 -0.03
CA VAL A 38 0.32 -20.20 -1.28
C VAL A 38 0.68 -18.75 -1.60
N LEU A 39 -0.10 -17.78 -1.10
CA LEU A 39 0.18 -16.34 -1.26
C LEU A 39 1.40 -15.87 -0.47
N TRP A 40 1.83 -16.63 0.55
CA TRP A 40 3.02 -16.34 1.33
C TRP A 40 4.30 -16.88 0.69
N GLY A 41 4.19 -17.78 -0.31
CA GLY A 41 5.34 -18.45 -0.90
C GLY A 41 6.22 -19.11 0.18
N GLY A 42 7.50 -18.75 0.21
CA GLY A 42 8.48 -19.18 1.22
C GLY A 42 8.63 -18.28 2.44
N VAL A 43 7.70 -17.35 2.72
CA VAL A 43 7.77 -16.53 3.94
C VAL A 43 7.58 -17.42 5.17
N PRO A 44 8.53 -17.45 6.14
CA PRO A 44 8.43 -18.27 7.34
C PRO A 44 7.15 -18.01 8.13
N GLU A 45 6.48 -19.07 8.59
CA GLU A 45 5.21 -18.99 9.33
C GLU A 45 5.30 -18.10 10.57
N ILE A 46 6.46 -18.06 11.24
CA ILE A 46 6.70 -17.21 12.41
C ILE A 46 6.64 -15.70 12.11
N LEU A 47 6.89 -15.30 10.85
CA LEU A 47 6.86 -13.89 10.44
C LEU A 47 5.49 -13.43 9.96
N GLN A 48 4.65 -14.34 9.44
CA GLN A 48 3.37 -14.01 8.81
C GLN A 48 2.41 -13.23 9.75
N PRO A 49 2.22 -13.62 11.03
CA PRO A 49 1.38 -12.86 11.95
C PRO A 49 1.89 -11.43 12.18
N GLY A 50 3.21 -11.26 12.25
CA GLY A 50 3.84 -9.95 12.36
C GLY A 50 3.53 -9.08 11.15
N ILE A 51 3.64 -9.61 9.93
CA ILE A 51 3.32 -8.89 8.70
C ILE A 51 1.86 -8.42 8.70
N VAL A 52 0.93 -9.28 9.11
CA VAL A 52 -0.49 -8.93 9.22
C VAL A 52 -0.74 -7.84 10.27
N VAL A 53 -0.08 -7.89 11.43
CA VAL A 53 -0.20 -6.84 12.45
C VAL A 53 0.31 -5.49 11.91
N PHE A 54 1.46 -5.49 11.25
CA PHE A 54 2.01 -4.28 10.63
C PHE A 54 1.14 -3.74 9.49
N MET A 55 0.44 -4.61 8.76
CA MET A 55 -0.56 -4.20 7.76
C MET A 55 -1.67 -3.36 8.40
N PHE A 56 -2.24 -3.82 9.51
CA PHE A 56 -3.29 -3.08 10.22
C PHE A 56 -2.78 -1.78 10.86
N ILE A 57 -1.58 -1.80 11.46
CA ILE A 57 -0.94 -0.57 11.98
C ILE A 57 -0.72 0.43 10.83
N GLY A 58 -0.22 -0.05 9.69
CA GLY A 58 -0.06 0.74 8.47
C GLY A 58 -1.39 1.31 7.96
N ALA A 59 -2.47 0.52 7.96
CA ALA A 59 -3.80 0.96 7.55
C ALA A 59 -4.38 2.04 8.48
N ILE A 60 -4.19 1.91 9.79
CA ILE A 60 -4.55 2.96 10.75
C ILE A 60 -3.72 4.22 10.48
N GLY A 61 -2.41 4.07 10.32
CA GLY A 61 -1.50 5.17 9.97
C GLY A 61 -1.89 5.90 8.70
N TYR A 62 -2.32 5.13 7.69
CA TYR A 62 -2.89 5.63 6.44
C TYR A 62 -4.08 6.56 6.66
N PHE A 63 -5.06 6.16 7.47
CA PHE A 63 -6.20 7.03 7.76
C PHE A 63 -5.78 8.32 8.48
N LEU A 64 -4.79 8.24 9.38
CA LEU A 64 -4.29 9.41 10.12
C LEU A 64 -3.65 10.45 9.19
N PHE A 65 -2.69 10.07 8.34
CA PHE A 65 -2.08 11.06 7.45
C PHE A 65 -3.04 11.49 6.32
N THR A 66 -3.96 10.61 5.90
CA THR A 66 -5.02 10.97 4.93
C THR A 66 -5.95 12.03 5.50
N TYR A 67 -6.33 11.90 6.78
CA TYR A 67 -7.09 12.93 7.49
C TYR A 67 -6.36 14.27 7.45
N ASN A 68 -5.04 14.27 7.69
CA ASN A 68 -4.25 15.49 7.61
C ASN A 68 -4.33 16.16 6.24
N PHE A 69 -4.16 15.39 5.15
CA PHE A 69 -4.28 15.92 3.79
C PHE A 69 -5.69 16.47 3.49
N LEU A 70 -6.75 15.77 3.93
CA LEU A 70 -8.12 16.17 3.67
C LEU A 70 -8.55 17.41 4.45
N PHE A 71 -8.20 17.52 5.72
CA PHE A 71 -8.80 18.54 6.60
C PHE A 71 -7.85 19.69 6.92
N ASN A 72 -6.57 19.40 7.15
CA ASN A 72 -5.64 20.41 7.66
C ASN A 72 -4.83 21.08 6.54
N VAL A 73 -4.57 20.36 5.45
CA VAL A 73 -3.71 20.86 4.36
C VAL A 73 -4.53 21.67 3.37
N SER A 74 -4.02 22.84 2.98
CA SER A 74 -4.64 23.65 1.93
C SER A 74 -4.28 23.11 0.53
N SER A 75 -5.23 23.17 -0.40
CA SER A 75 -5.07 22.57 -1.74
C SER A 75 -4.16 23.35 -2.69
N ASP A 76 -3.78 24.57 -2.33
CA ASP A 76 -2.80 25.42 -3.02
C ASP A 76 -1.37 25.20 -2.50
N LYS A 77 -1.17 24.42 -1.43
CA LYS A 77 0.16 24.13 -0.90
C LYS A 77 0.99 23.33 -1.90
N LEU A 78 2.26 23.70 -2.01
CA LEU A 78 3.28 22.94 -2.71
C LEU A 78 4.05 22.07 -1.70
N PHE A 79 4.08 20.76 -1.95
CA PHE A 79 4.91 19.80 -1.23
C PHE A 79 6.35 19.87 -1.75
N LEU A 80 7.31 19.90 -0.84
CA LEU A 80 8.74 19.99 -1.12
C LEU A 80 9.09 21.17 -2.05
N GLY A 81 8.26 22.23 -2.01
CA GLY A 81 8.37 23.41 -2.87
C GLY A 81 8.17 23.16 -4.37
N LYS A 82 7.75 21.96 -4.80
CA LYS A 82 7.68 21.58 -6.22
C LYS A 82 6.39 20.88 -6.64
N PHE A 83 5.82 20.07 -5.76
CA PHE A 83 4.70 19.19 -6.11
C PHE A 83 3.39 19.79 -5.65
N SER A 84 2.39 19.81 -6.51
CA SER A 84 1.05 20.34 -6.19
C SER A 84 0.18 19.30 -5.50
N TYR A 85 -1.00 19.71 -5.04
CA TYR A 85 -1.98 18.79 -4.45
C TYR A 85 -2.42 17.67 -5.41
N SER A 86 -2.42 17.88 -6.72
CA SER A 86 -2.78 16.80 -7.67
C SER A 86 -1.74 15.67 -7.69
N ASN A 87 -0.48 15.94 -7.33
CA ASN A 87 0.53 14.90 -7.17
C ASN A 87 0.15 13.94 -6.04
N LEU A 88 -0.59 14.39 -5.02
CA LEU A 88 -1.13 13.52 -3.99
C LEU A 88 -2.12 12.52 -4.56
N HIS A 89 -2.98 12.92 -5.51
CA HIS A 89 -3.89 12.00 -6.20
C HIS A 89 -3.14 10.92 -6.94
N LEU A 90 -2.09 11.30 -7.67
CA LEU A 90 -1.24 10.35 -8.36
C LEU A 90 -0.61 9.35 -7.39
N LEU A 91 -0.06 9.81 -6.26
CA LEU A 91 0.51 8.92 -5.25
C LEU A 91 -0.52 7.96 -4.65
N TYR A 92 -1.76 8.41 -4.38
CA TYR A 92 -2.82 7.51 -3.90
C TYR A 92 -3.23 6.49 -4.96
N LEU A 93 -3.30 6.89 -6.24
CA LEU A 93 -3.59 5.95 -7.34
C LEU A 93 -2.45 4.93 -7.51
N LEU A 94 -1.19 5.35 -7.40
CA LEU A 94 -0.02 4.47 -7.45
C LEU A 94 0.10 3.56 -6.22
N VAL A 95 -0.56 3.89 -5.11
CA VAL A 95 -0.74 2.96 -3.99
C VAL A 95 -1.89 2.00 -4.32
N PHE A 96 -3.08 2.50 -4.60
CA PHE A 96 -4.27 1.67 -4.65
C PHE A 96 -4.39 0.77 -5.88
N ILE A 97 -4.06 1.25 -7.08
CA ILE A 97 -4.20 0.45 -8.31
C ILE A 97 -3.30 -0.78 -8.25
N PRO A 98 -2.00 -0.66 -7.93
CA PRO A 98 -1.16 -1.83 -7.63
C PRO A 98 -1.72 -2.71 -6.50
N SER A 99 -2.15 -2.09 -5.40
CA SER A 99 -2.67 -2.82 -4.22
C SER A 99 -4.00 -3.54 -4.46
N MET A 100 -4.78 -3.18 -5.47
CA MET A 100 -6.01 -3.92 -5.79
C MET A 100 -5.73 -5.11 -6.71
N VAL A 101 -4.66 -5.09 -7.50
CA VAL A 101 -4.37 -6.16 -8.48
C VAL A 101 -3.39 -7.22 -7.96
N TRP A 102 -2.62 -6.93 -6.90
CA TRP A 102 -1.52 -7.79 -6.46
C TRP A 102 -1.93 -9.25 -6.15
N ILE A 103 -3.04 -9.48 -5.46
CA ILE A 103 -3.48 -10.83 -5.08
C ILE A 103 -3.87 -11.64 -6.31
N GLY A 104 -4.55 -11.01 -7.28
CA GLY A 104 -4.91 -11.64 -8.55
C GLY A 104 -3.68 -12.04 -9.34
N LEU A 105 -2.72 -11.12 -9.48
CA LEU A 105 -1.45 -11.37 -10.15
C LEU A 105 -0.62 -12.45 -9.43
N THR A 106 -0.68 -12.51 -8.11
CA THR A 106 0.02 -13.55 -7.32
C THR A 106 -0.59 -14.92 -7.57
N ILE A 107 -1.92 -15.02 -7.60
CA ILE A 107 -2.63 -16.25 -7.93
C ILE A 107 -2.27 -16.70 -9.35
N ASP A 108 -2.32 -15.78 -10.31
CA ASP A 108 -2.01 -16.06 -11.71
C ASP A 108 -0.55 -16.51 -11.86
N TYR A 109 0.39 -15.88 -11.17
CA TYR A 109 1.80 -16.28 -11.14
C TYR A 109 2.02 -17.71 -10.60
N VAL A 110 1.32 -18.04 -9.51
CA VAL A 110 1.36 -19.38 -8.91
C VAL A 110 0.77 -20.43 -9.85
N ASP A 111 -0.21 -20.06 -10.68
CA ASP A 111 -0.88 -20.96 -11.61
C ASP A 111 -0.15 -21.10 -12.95
N SER A 112 0.51 -20.04 -13.43
CA SER A 112 1.15 -19.94 -14.76
C SER A 112 2.51 -20.66 -14.90
N GLN A 113 2.82 -21.62 -14.02
CA GLN A 113 4.15 -22.23 -13.90
C GLN A 113 5.27 -21.22 -13.60
N LYS A 114 4.95 -20.08 -12.98
CA LYS A 114 5.92 -19.08 -12.50
C LYS A 114 6.70 -18.37 -13.63
N SER A 115 6.00 -17.89 -14.65
CA SER A 115 6.59 -17.08 -15.73
C SER A 115 7.42 -15.91 -15.18
N MET A 116 8.61 -15.69 -15.75
CA MET A 116 9.48 -14.57 -15.36
C MET A 116 8.81 -13.21 -15.59
N PHE A 117 7.97 -13.09 -16.62
CA PHE A 117 7.25 -11.85 -16.91
C PHE A 117 6.29 -11.49 -15.78
N ASP A 118 5.45 -12.45 -15.35
CA ASP A 118 4.48 -12.27 -14.26
C ASP A 118 5.18 -11.90 -12.95
N TRP A 119 6.35 -12.50 -12.69
CA TRP A 119 7.18 -12.15 -11.53
C TRP A 119 7.69 -10.71 -11.59
N ILE A 120 8.22 -10.27 -12.74
CA ILE A 120 8.68 -8.89 -12.91
C ILE A 120 7.53 -7.90 -12.70
N VAL A 121 6.35 -8.19 -13.25
CA VAL A 121 5.16 -7.37 -13.04
C VAL A 121 4.81 -7.28 -11.55
N LEU A 122 4.79 -8.41 -10.83
CA LEU A 122 4.54 -8.45 -9.38
C LEU A 122 5.55 -7.61 -8.58
N VAL A 123 6.85 -7.74 -8.88
CA VAL A 123 7.88 -6.96 -8.19
C VAL A 123 7.70 -5.46 -8.49
N VAL A 124 7.45 -5.10 -9.75
CA VAL A 124 7.26 -3.69 -10.15
C VAL A 124 6.07 -3.05 -9.43
N ILE A 125 4.94 -3.75 -9.33
CA ILE A 125 3.76 -3.19 -8.63
C ILE A 125 4.04 -3.00 -7.13
N LEU A 126 4.72 -3.94 -6.46
CA LEU A 126 5.05 -3.83 -5.04
C LEU A 126 6.01 -2.68 -4.77
N PHE A 127 7.05 -2.54 -5.60
CA PHE A 127 7.98 -1.42 -5.50
C PHE A 127 7.34 -0.07 -5.88
N THR A 128 6.30 -0.07 -6.71
CA THR A 128 5.51 1.14 -7.02
C THR A 128 4.75 1.63 -5.78
N VAL A 129 4.09 0.71 -5.05
CA VAL A 129 3.44 1.04 -3.77
C VAL A 129 4.47 1.52 -2.75
N ALA A 130 5.61 0.83 -2.64
CA ALA A 130 6.70 1.20 -1.73
C ALA A 130 7.23 2.61 -2.02
N ALA A 131 7.60 2.91 -3.26
CA ALA A 131 8.09 4.24 -3.64
C ALA A 131 7.04 5.33 -3.38
N SER A 132 5.77 5.06 -3.70
CA SER A 132 4.67 6.01 -3.49
C SER A 132 4.43 6.28 -2.01
N SER A 133 4.49 5.24 -1.17
CA SER A 133 4.34 5.36 0.28
C SER A 133 5.47 6.14 0.94
N VAL A 134 6.72 5.99 0.46
CA VAL A 134 7.85 6.81 0.91
C VAL A 134 7.64 8.27 0.52
N MET A 135 7.17 8.55 -0.69
CA MET A 135 6.84 9.93 -1.11
C MET A 135 5.69 10.53 -0.27
N LEU A 136 4.68 9.74 0.10
CA LEU A 136 3.61 10.17 1.00
C LEU A 136 4.13 10.50 2.41
N LEU A 137 5.09 9.74 2.92
CA LEU A 137 5.79 10.04 4.16
C LEU A 137 6.55 11.37 4.05
N LEU A 138 7.31 11.58 2.97
CA LEU A 138 8.03 12.83 2.74
C LEU A 138 7.08 14.03 2.65
N PHE A 139 5.94 13.88 1.96
CA PHE A 139 4.91 14.91 1.90
C PHE A 139 4.32 15.20 3.29
N THR A 140 4.10 14.16 4.10
CA THR A 140 3.58 14.33 5.47
C THR A 140 4.57 15.06 6.38
N ILE A 141 5.87 14.77 6.26
CA ILE A 141 6.93 15.45 7.01
C ILE A 141 7.01 16.93 6.61
N ASP A 142 7.04 17.22 5.31
CA ASP A 142 7.17 18.57 4.74
C ASP A 142 6.05 19.53 5.17
N LEU A 143 4.86 18.98 5.44
CA LEU A 143 3.71 19.80 5.79
C LEU A 143 3.88 20.63 7.06
N LYS A 144 4.73 20.18 8.00
CA LYS A 144 5.05 20.82 9.29
C LYS A 144 3.92 21.72 9.81
N VAL A 145 2.72 21.15 9.93
CA VAL A 145 1.57 21.83 10.52
C VAL A 145 1.85 21.92 12.03
N GLU A 146 1.56 23.08 12.62
CA GLU A 146 1.89 23.52 13.98
C GLU A 146 2.18 22.41 15.01
N SER A 147 3.25 22.61 15.77
CA SER A 147 3.85 21.69 16.75
C SER A 147 2.87 21.16 17.81
N GLY A 148 2.06 20.19 17.44
CA GLY A 148 1.13 19.47 18.31
C GLY A 148 1.28 17.97 18.22
N SER A 149 0.80 17.24 19.24
CA SER A 149 0.83 15.78 19.33
C SER A 149 0.21 15.06 18.11
N MET A 150 -0.74 15.69 17.43
CA MET A 150 -1.36 15.18 16.20
C MET A 150 -0.39 15.10 15.01
N TYR A 151 0.54 16.06 14.86
CA TYR A 151 1.52 16.01 13.77
C TYR A 151 2.39 14.75 13.87
N LEU A 152 2.81 14.41 15.08
CA LEU A 152 3.59 13.19 15.34
C LEU A 152 2.79 11.94 14.95
N ALA A 153 1.48 11.89 15.26
CA ALA A 153 0.62 10.77 14.87
C ALA A 153 0.55 10.60 13.34
N TYR A 154 0.47 11.68 12.58
CA TYR A 154 0.48 11.62 11.11
C TYR A 154 1.81 11.10 10.57
N VAL A 155 2.94 11.60 11.07
CA VAL A 155 4.28 11.20 10.63
C VAL A 155 4.57 9.74 11.00
N VAL A 156 4.27 9.35 12.24
CA VAL A 156 4.44 7.96 12.70
C VAL A 156 3.53 7.01 11.92
N GLY A 157 2.28 7.41 11.67
CA GLY A 157 1.35 6.66 10.84
C GLY A 157 1.88 6.45 9.41
N ALA A 158 2.38 7.52 8.78
CA ALA A 158 2.98 7.43 7.45
C ALA A 158 4.27 6.59 7.44
N ALA A 159 5.05 6.63 8.51
CA ALA A 159 6.28 5.85 8.65
C ALA A 159 5.97 4.35 8.78
N PHE A 160 4.97 3.95 9.57
CA PHE A 160 4.53 2.55 9.64
C PHE A 160 3.94 2.06 8.32
N PHE A 161 3.15 2.90 7.64
CA PHE A 161 2.62 2.56 6.33
C PHE A 161 3.75 2.33 5.32
N ALA A 162 4.70 3.26 5.21
CA ALA A 162 5.85 3.13 4.33
C ALA A 162 6.77 1.97 4.73
N PHE A 163 6.93 1.70 6.03
CA PHE A 163 7.71 0.56 6.50
C PHE A 163 7.09 -0.76 6.06
N HIS A 164 5.78 -0.92 6.23
CA HIS A 164 5.07 -2.13 5.82
C HIS A 164 5.20 -2.37 4.31
N THR A 165 4.83 -1.38 3.49
CA THR A 165 4.82 -1.52 2.03
C THR A 165 6.23 -1.67 1.43
N LEU A 166 7.25 -1.01 1.99
CA LEU A 166 8.63 -1.12 1.51
C LEU A 166 9.33 -2.36 2.03
N PHE A 167 9.40 -2.52 3.36
CA PHE A 167 10.24 -3.57 3.95
C PHE A 167 9.53 -4.91 4.00
N LEU A 168 8.26 -4.95 4.40
CA LEU A 168 7.55 -6.22 4.57
C LEU A 168 7.03 -6.75 3.23
N ASP A 169 6.42 -5.88 2.42
CA ASP A 169 5.85 -6.30 1.13
C ASP A 169 6.90 -6.30 0.02
N ALA A 170 7.50 -5.15 -0.31
CA ALA A 170 8.37 -5.09 -1.48
C ALA A 170 9.72 -5.82 -1.31
N ILE A 171 10.33 -5.79 -0.11
CA ILE A 171 11.65 -6.39 0.13
C ILE A 171 11.52 -7.81 0.70
N LEU A 172 10.87 -7.98 1.86
CA LEU A 172 10.85 -9.25 2.58
C LEU A 172 10.06 -10.30 1.81
N TRP A 173 8.80 -10.01 1.45
CA TRP A 173 7.97 -10.98 0.74
C TRP A 173 8.64 -11.41 -0.57
N THR A 174 9.17 -10.50 -1.38
CA THR A 174 9.85 -10.86 -2.64
C THR A 174 11.13 -11.67 -2.44
N SER A 175 11.90 -11.37 -1.38
CA SER A 175 13.14 -12.09 -1.05
C SER A 175 12.89 -13.52 -0.55
N PHE A 176 11.73 -13.76 0.04
CA PHE A 176 11.36 -15.06 0.60
C PHE A 176 10.43 -15.86 -0.30
N PHE A 177 9.73 -15.24 -1.26
CA PHE A 177 8.67 -15.91 -2.03
C PHE A 177 9.10 -17.24 -2.66
N HIS A 178 10.32 -17.32 -3.21
CA HIS A 178 10.87 -18.52 -3.85
C HIS A 178 11.72 -19.41 -2.95
N LYS A 179 11.93 -19.04 -1.69
CA LYS A 179 12.71 -19.88 -0.78
C LYS A 179 11.88 -21.12 -0.41
N SER A 180 12.51 -22.29 -0.41
CA SER A 180 11.90 -23.47 0.20
C SER A 180 11.98 -23.32 1.72
N ASN A 181 10.85 -23.53 2.41
CA ASN A 181 10.86 -23.83 3.84
C ASN A 181 11.41 -25.24 4.09
#